data_AF-A0A7Y5HF40-F1
#
_entry.id   AF-A0A7Y5HF40-F1
#
_cell.length_a   1.000
_cell.length_b   1.000
_cell.length_c   1.000
_cell.angle_alpha   90.00
_cell.angle_beta   90.00
_cell.angle_gamma   90.00
#
_symmetry.space_group_name_H-M   'P 1'
#
loop_
_entity.id
_entity.type
_entity.pdbx_description
1 polymer ?
#
loop_
_entity_poly.entity_id
_entity_poly.type
_entity_poly.pdbx_seq_one_letter_code
_entity_poly.pdbx_strand_id
1 'polypeptide(L)'
;MRVAVVGFKELDEALAQLPKSLRRELVLGALKKAAEPMVREAKARVRRQANPRVRGGVPAGELKPLADSITVSAVKANSEFPNEIAVKLGPDADHFYGLFVEKGTKRRGRVYRDDRGKFRRNKRRHSATRAFEFLGPAFAMHSERTAVAIGEELWRALAKKAEDLARKANKGTLSKKAKESLLD
;
A
#
# COMPACT_ATOMS: atom_id res chain seq x y z
N MET A 1 -12.00 -20.31 6.45
CA MET A 1 -13.22 -19.52 6.23
C MET A 1 -13.16 -18.98 4.80
N ARG A 2 -14.06 -19.37 3.90
CA ARG A 2 -14.10 -18.91 2.50
C ARG A 2 -15.17 -17.83 2.38
N VAL A 3 -14.75 -16.58 2.18
CA VAL A 3 -15.67 -15.48 1.87
C VAL A 3 -15.86 -15.48 0.35
N ALA A 4 -16.99 -16.01 -0.12
CA ALA A 4 -17.39 -15.88 -1.52
C ALA A 4 -18.18 -14.57 -1.66
N VAL A 5 -17.53 -13.51 -2.11
CA VAL A 5 -18.23 -12.26 -2.42
C VAL A 5 -18.81 -12.39 -3.83
N VAL A 6 -20.13 -12.37 -3.92
CA VAL A 6 -20.89 -12.40 -5.17
C VAL A 6 -20.71 -11.07 -5.90
N GLY A 7 -20.58 -11.06 -7.23
CA GLY A 7 -20.50 -9.82 -8.04
C GLY A 7 -19.11 -9.43 -8.55
N PHE A 8 -18.06 -10.21 -8.24
CA PHE A 8 -16.70 -9.93 -8.72
C PHE A 8 -16.48 -10.31 -10.20
N LYS A 9 -17.19 -11.31 -10.73
CA LYS A 9 -17.05 -11.71 -12.14
C LYS A 9 -17.61 -10.64 -13.07
N GLU A 10 -18.80 -10.15 -12.77
CA GLU A 10 -19.47 -9.09 -13.50
C GLU A 10 -18.69 -7.78 -13.42
N LEU A 11 -18.06 -7.54 -12.26
CA LEU A 11 -17.18 -6.40 -12.04
C LEU A 11 -15.88 -6.52 -12.83
N ASP A 12 -15.28 -7.70 -12.90
CA ASP A 12 -14.09 -7.97 -13.71
C ASP A 12 -14.38 -7.79 -15.20
N GLU A 13 -15.54 -8.25 -15.68
CA GLU A 13 -16.01 -8.03 -17.06
C GLU A 13 -16.23 -6.54 -17.36
N ALA A 14 -16.89 -5.81 -16.46
CA ALA A 14 -17.10 -4.36 -16.60
C ALA A 14 -15.78 -3.58 -16.58
N LEU A 15 -14.84 -3.97 -15.71
CA LEU A 15 -13.51 -3.38 -15.66
C LEU A 15 -12.70 -3.72 -16.92
N ALA A 16 -12.88 -4.91 -17.52
CA ALA A 16 -12.20 -5.34 -18.73
C ALA A 16 -12.53 -4.46 -19.94
N GLN A 17 -13.74 -3.90 -20.00
CA GLN A 17 -14.17 -2.97 -21.05
C GLN A 17 -13.57 -1.57 -20.91
N LEU A 18 -12.91 -1.25 -19.78
CA LEU A 18 -12.31 0.06 -19.57
C LEU A 18 -10.85 0.11 -20.00
N PRO A 19 -10.39 1.29 -20.47
CA PRO A 19 -8.97 1.57 -20.70
C PRO A 19 -8.14 1.30 -19.46
N LYS A 20 -6.94 0.76 -19.66
CA LYS A 20 -6.02 0.35 -18.57
C LYS A 20 -5.75 1.47 -17.55
N SER A 21 -5.64 2.72 -18.01
CA SER A 21 -5.43 3.90 -17.17
C SER A 21 -6.63 4.18 -16.25
N LEU A 22 -7.84 4.18 -16.80
CA LEU A 22 -9.08 4.38 -16.05
C LEU A 22 -9.35 3.23 -15.09
N ARG A 23 -9.17 1.98 -15.54
CA ARG A 23 -9.25 0.79 -14.69
C ARG A 23 -8.35 0.91 -13.47
N ARG A 24 -7.09 1.30 -13.67
CA ARG A 24 -6.12 1.53 -12.59
C ARG A 24 -6.57 2.61 -11.62
N GLU A 25 -7.09 3.73 -12.12
CA GLU A 25 -7.60 4.83 -11.29
C GLU A 25 -8.76 4.38 -10.41
N LEU A 26 -9.74 3.67 -10.99
CA LEU A 26 -10.92 3.17 -10.27
C LEU A 26 -10.54 2.17 -9.18
N VAL A 27 -9.74 1.16 -9.54
CA VAL A 27 -9.30 0.11 -8.61
C VAL A 27 -8.50 0.70 -7.46
N LEU A 28 -7.55 1.59 -7.75
CA LEU A 28 -6.78 2.24 -6.71
C LEU A 28 -7.64 3.16 -5.82
N GLY A 29 -8.62 3.87 -6.40
CA GLY A 29 -9.56 4.71 -5.66
C GLY A 29 -10.44 3.89 -4.71
N ALA A 30 -11.00 2.79 -5.19
CA ALA A 30 -11.81 1.88 -4.40
C ALA A 30 -11.00 1.22 -3.28
N LEU A 31 -9.80 0.74 -3.60
CA LEU A 31 -8.88 0.16 -2.61
C LEU A 31 -8.48 1.16 -1.54
N LYS A 32 -8.18 2.42 -1.89
CA LYS A 32 -7.88 3.47 -0.91
C LYS A 32 -9.01 3.67 0.09
N LYS A 33 -10.26 3.72 -0.38
CA LYS A 33 -11.42 3.89 0.50
C LYS A 33 -11.69 2.65 1.35
N ALA A 34 -11.66 1.47 0.75
CA ALA A 34 -11.92 0.21 1.45
C ALA A 34 -10.83 -0.13 2.48
N ALA A 35 -9.59 0.29 2.23
CA ALA A 35 -8.46 0.10 3.14
C ALA A 35 -8.25 1.26 4.12
N GLU A 36 -9.05 2.33 4.06
CA GLU A 36 -8.98 3.46 5.00
C GLU A 36 -8.99 3.03 6.49
N PRO A 37 -9.86 2.11 6.97
CA PRO A 37 -9.79 1.66 8.36
C PRO A 37 -8.45 0.97 8.69
N MET A 38 -7.93 0.19 7.75
CA MET A 38 -6.64 -0.49 7.89
C MET A 38 -5.47 0.52 7.96
N VAL A 39 -5.48 1.54 7.09
CA VAL A 39 -4.50 2.62 7.12
C VAL A 39 -4.59 3.40 8.42
N ARG A 40 -5.79 3.75 8.88
CA ARG A 40 -6.02 4.51 10.11
C ARG A 40 -5.51 3.74 11.33
N GLU A 41 -5.76 2.44 11.41
CA GLU A 41 -5.28 1.60 12.50
C GLU A 41 -3.76 1.46 12.49
N ALA A 42 -3.15 1.26 11.31
CA ALA A 42 -1.69 1.24 11.17
C ALA A 42 -1.06 2.57 11.64
N LYS A 43 -1.64 3.71 11.25
CA LYS A 43 -1.22 5.05 11.71
C LYS A 43 -1.36 5.20 13.22
N ALA A 44 -2.48 4.78 13.79
CA ALA A 44 -2.73 4.85 15.22
C ALA A 44 -1.69 4.03 16.01
N ARG A 45 -1.32 2.86 15.53
CA ARG A 45 -0.29 2.00 16.14
C ARG A 45 1.09 2.65 16.13
N VAL A 46 1.49 3.22 14.99
CA VAL A 46 2.74 3.99 14.93
C VAL A 46 2.73 5.16 15.91
N ARG A 47 1.63 5.92 15.98
CA ARG A 47 1.52 7.08 16.89
C ARG A 47 1.52 6.70 18.36
N ARG A 48 0.85 5.62 18.75
CA ARG A 48 0.83 5.11 20.14
C ARG A 48 2.21 4.65 20.62
N GLN A 49 3.08 4.22 19.70
CA GLN A 49 4.42 3.72 20.01
C GLN A 49 5.54 4.74 19.78
N ALA A 50 5.27 5.86 19.11
CA ALA A 50 6.20 6.97 18.95
C ALA A 50 6.42 7.69 20.29
N ASN A 51 7.09 7.03 21.22
CA ASN A 51 7.72 7.66 22.35
C ASN A 51 8.96 8.39 21.78
N PRO A 52 9.01 9.74 21.76
CA PRO A 52 10.00 10.54 21.01
C PRO A 52 11.46 10.34 21.47
N ARG A 53 11.69 9.48 22.47
CA ARG A 53 13.00 9.21 23.09
C ARG A 53 13.55 7.81 22.79
N VAL A 54 12.89 6.98 21.98
CA VAL A 54 13.37 5.62 21.70
C VAL A 54 14.52 5.68 20.69
N ARG A 55 15.73 5.50 21.22
CA ARG A 55 17.00 5.20 20.52
C ARG A 55 16.76 4.46 19.21
N GLY A 56 16.94 5.15 18.10
CA GLY A 56 16.65 4.65 16.76
C GLY A 56 15.88 5.66 15.90
N GLY A 57 15.35 6.72 16.51
CA GLY A 57 14.87 7.89 15.80
C GLY A 57 16.00 8.51 14.99
N VAL A 58 15.98 8.27 13.68
CA VAL A 58 16.66 9.14 12.74
C VAL A 58 16.09 10.54 13.00
N PRO A 59 16.93 11.56 13.27
CA PRO A 59 16.43 12.89 13.51
C PRO A 59 15.56 13.30 12.32
N ALA A 60 14.34 13.72 12.63
CA ALA A 60 13.36 14.25 11.69
C ALA A 60 13.79 15.65 11.20
N GLY A 61 14.97 15.74 10.58
CA GLY A 61 15.26 16.82 9.67
C GLY A 61 14.53 16.51 8.37
N GLU A 62 13.52 17.32 8.04
CA GLU A 62 12.78 17.35 6.76
C GLU A 62 11.87 16.17 6.40
N LEU A 63 12.02 14.99 7.03
CA LEU A 63 11.19 13.83 6.72
C LEU A 63 9.83 13.87 7.46
N LYS A 64 8.76 13.64 6.70
CA LYS A 64 7.38 13.45 7.19
C LYS A 64 7.33 12.43 8.36
N PRO A 65 6.39 12.49 9.31
CA PRO A 65 6.27 11.43 10.31
C PRO A 65 5.95 10.07 9.68
N LEU A 66 6.51 8.97 10.22
CA LEU A 66 6.30 7.59 9.70
C LEU A 66 4.80 7.27 9.57
N ALA A 67 3.99 7.63 10.57
CA ALA A 67 2.55 7.42 10.51
C ALA A 67 1.95 8.07 9.26
N ASP A 68 2.32 9.30 8.97
CA ASP A 68 1.72 10.05 7.86
C ASP A 68 2.27 9.59 6.49
N SER A 69 3.35 8.81 6.47
CA SER A 69 3.87 8.14 5.27
C SER A 69 3.11 6.87 4.88
N ILE A 70 2.29 6.30 5.79
CA ILE A 70 1.54 5.07 5.50
C ILE A 70 0.40 5.38 4.54
N THR A 71 0.48 4.80 3.34
CA THR A 71 -0.51 4.99 2.28
C THR A 71 -0.71 3.70 1.47
N VAL A 72 -1.76 3.72 0.65
CA VAL A 72 -2.05 2.68 -0.34
C VAL A 72 -1.62 3.21 -1.71
N SER A 73 -0.72 2.49 -2.37
CA SER A 73 -0.08 2.89 -3.63
C SER A 73 -0.10 1.76 -4.65
N ALA A 74 -0.33 2.08 -5.93
CA ALA A 74 -0.22 1.08 -6.99
C ALA A 74 1.25 0.74 -7.25
N VAL A 75 1.55 -0.55 -7.30
CA VAL A 75 2.85 -1.08 -7.70
C VAL A 75 2.75 -1.49 -9.17
N LYS A 76 3.89 -1.47 -9.87
CA LYS A 76 3.96 -2.05 -11.21
C LYS A 76 3.60 -3.53 -11.09
N ALA A 77 2.60 -3.97 -11.84
CA ALA A 77 2.22 -5.38 -11.88
C ALA A 77 3.44 -6.21 -12.28
N ASN A 78 3.70 -7.30 -11.55
CA ASN A 78 4.68 -8.29 -11.97
C ASN A 78 4.19 -8.91 -13.30
N SER A 79 5.13 -9.25 -14.19
CA SER A 79 4.83 -9.70 -15.56
C SER A 79 3.96 -10.95 -15.64
N GLU A 80 3.84 -11.70 -14.55
CA GLU A 80 3.04 -12.92 -14.45
C GLU A 80 1.53 -12.65 -14.52
N PHE A 81 1.09 -11.45 -14.13
CA PHE A 81 -0.33 -11.07 -14.14
C PHE A 81 -0.52 -9.68 -14.74
N PRO A 82 -0.40 -9.52 -16.08
CA PRO A 82 -0.38 -8.22 -16.75
C PRO A 82 -1.70 -7.42 -16.62
N ASN A 83 -2.78 -8.13 -16.28
CA ASN A 83 -4.13 -7.59 -16.08
C ASN A 83 -4.46 -7.34 -14.60
N GLU A 84 -3.61 -7.77 -13.67
CA GLU A 84 -3.80 -7.51 -12.25
C GLU A 84 -3.21 -6.17 -11.84
N ILE A 85 -3.88 -5.50 -10.91
CA ILE A 85 -3.41 -4.24 -10.34
C ILE A 85 -2.84 -4.56 -8.96
N ALA A 86 -1.52 -4.68 -8.89
CA ALA A 86 -0.81 -4.83 -7.63
C ALA A 86 -0.86 -3.53 -6.84
N VAL A 87 -1.25 -3.62 -5.56
CA VAL A 87 -1.31 -2.46 -4.65
C VAL A 87 -0.54 -2.77 -3.38
N LYS A 88 0.29 -1.82 -2.96
CA LYS A 88 1.07 -1.86 -1.73
C LYS A 88 0.38 -1.00 -0.67
N LEU A 89 0.19 -1.57 0.51
CA LEU A 89 -0.05 -0.82 1.74
C LEU A 89 1.27 -0.73 2.51
N GLY A 90 1.70 0.48 2.84
CA GLY A 90 2.87 0.66 3.67
C GLY A 90 3.43 2.08 3.65
N PRO A 91 4.57 2.28 4.33
CA PRO A 91 5.29 3.54 4.26
C PRO A 91 5.71 3.86 2.82
N ASP A 92 5.75 5.15 2.55
CA ASP A 92 6.22 5.72 1.29
C ASP A 92 7.68 5.31 0.99
N ALA A 93 8.10 5.41 -0.27
CA ALA A 93 9.46 5.11 -0.70
C ALA A 93 10.52 5.93 0.05
N ASP A 94 10.19 7.19 0.36
CA ASP A 94 11.08 8.10 1.10
C ASP A 94 11.20 7.73 2.59
N HIS A 95 10.32 6.85 3.10
CA HIS A 95 10.39 6.30 4.45
C HIS A 95 11.19 4.99 4.50
N PHE A 96 12.47 5.09 4.15
CA PHE A 96 13.42 3.98 4.10
C PHE A 96 13.41 3.10 5.36
N TYR A 97 13.20 3.69 6.54
CA TYR A 97 13.24 2.99 7.82
C TYR A 97 11.96 2.27 8.22
N GLY A 98 10.83 2.47 7.53
CA GLY A 98 9.54 1.93 7.94
C GLY A 98 9.51 0.40 8.00
N LEU A 99 10.19 -0.30 7.07
CA LEU A 99 10.29 -1.76 7.08
C LEU A 99 11.14 -2.28 8.25
N PHE A 100 12.17 -1.52 8.65
CA PHE A 100 13.02 -1.86 9.78
C PHE A 100 12.31 -1.65 11.12
N VAL A 101 11.40 -0.67 11.19
CA VAL A 101 10.51 -0.50 12.34
C VAL A 101 9.52 -1.66 12.40
N GLU A 102 8.85 -1.99 11.29
CA GLU A 102 7.86 -3.08 11.23
C GLU A 102 8.46 -4.42 11.64
N LYS A 103 9.58 -4.83 11.02
CA LYS A 103 10.14 -6.18 11.16
C LYS A 103 11.31 -6.28 12.16
N GLY A 104 11.78 -5.15 12.67
CA GLY A 104 13.00 -5.10 13.47
C GLY A 104 14.26 -5.38 12.66
N THR A 105 15.42 -5.35 13.33
CA THR A 105 16.70 -5.74 12.73
C THR A 105 17.29 -6.94 13.46
N LYS A 106 17.88 -7.88 12.70
CA LYS A 106 18.64 -8.98 13.31
C LYS A 106 19.99 -8.47 13.80
N ARG A 107 20.45 -8.98 14.95
CA ARG A 107 21.83 -8.75 15.42
C ARG A 107 22.82 -9.22 14.35
N ARG A 108 23.57 -8.29 13.76
CA ARG A 108 24.72 -8.63 12.91
C ARG A 108 25.99 -8.54 13.72
N GLY A 109 26.66 -9.68 13.89
CA GLY A 109 28.05 -9.74 14.34
C GLY A 109 28.94 -9.85 13.11
N ARG A 110 29.90 -8.93 12.95
CA ARG A 110 30.91 -9.05 11.88
C ARG A 110 31.95 -10.08 12.33
N VAL A 111 32.08 -11.17 11.59
CA VAL A 111 33.20 -12.10 11.71
C VAL A 111 34.30 -11.56 10.80
N TYR A 112 35.50 -11.35 11.34
CA TYR A 112 36.67 -10.95 10.58
C TYR A 112 37.83 -11.91 10.89
N ARG A 113 38.82 -11.97 10.01
CA ARG A 113 40.04 -12.75 10.23
C ARG A 113 41.06 -11.83 10.91
N ASP A 114 41.64 -12.26 12.03
CA ASP A 114 42.75 -11.52 12.65
C ASP A 114 44.05 -11.76 11.89
N ASP A 115 45.09 -10.98 12.23
CA ASP A 115 46.41 -11.03 11.59
C ASP A 115 47.11 -12.40 11.76
N ARG A 116 46.58 -13.28 12.62
CA ARG A 116 47.04 -14.65 12.84
C ARG A 116 46.18 -15.68 12.11
N GLY A 117 45.31 -15.25 11.20
CA GLY A 117 44.46 -16.11 10.39
C GLY A 117 43.25 -16.70 11.12
N LYS A 118 43.00 -16.33 12.39
CA LYS A 118 41.87 -16.85 13.19
C LYS A 118 40.62 -15.99 13.01
N PHE A 119 39.46 -16.64 12.94
CA PHE A 119 38.19 -15.94 12.88
C PHE A 119 37.84 -15.33 14.25
N ARG A 120 37.73 -14.01 14.30
CA ARG A 120 37.29 -13.24 15.46
C ARG A 120 35.92 -12.64 15.18
N ARG A 121 35.03 -12.69 16.19
CA ARG A 121 33.76 -11.94 16.17
C ARG A 121 33.99 -10.56 16.79
N ASN A 122 33.60 -9.51 16.09
CA ASN A 122 33.67 -8.17 16.64
C ASN A 122 32.71 -8.03 17.85
N LYS A 123 33.21 -7.56 18.99
CA LYS A 123 32.42 -7.37 20.24
C LYS A 123 31.52 -6.14 20.18
N ARG A 124 31.78 -5.18 19.27
CA ARG A 124 30.90 -4.05 18.98
C ARG A 124 29.66 -4.56 18.24
N ARG A 125 28.67 -4.99 19.02
CA ARG A 125 27.39 -5.50 18.53
C ARG A 125 26.47 -4.32 18.27
N HIS A 126 26.00 -4.14 17.04
CA HIS A 126 24.79 -3.36 16.85
C HIS A 126 23.64 -4.09 17.54
N SER A 127 22.97 -3.43 18.49
CA SER A 127 21.78 -3.98 19.13
C SER A 127 20.72 -4.22 18.08
N ALA A 128 20.08 -5.39 18.10
CA ALA A 128 18.87 -5.61 17.32
C ALA A 128 17.83 -4.57 17.73
N THR A 129 17.25 -3.90 16.74
CA THR A 129 16.05 -3.10 16.94
C THR A 129 14.88 -4.06 17.07
N ARG A 130 14.09 -3.90 18.14
CA ARG A 130 12.86 -4.67 18.33
C ARG A 130 11.90 -4.39 17.17
N ALA A 131 11.20 -5.42 16.70
CA ALA A 131 10.12 -5.27 15.74
C ALA A 131 8.93 -4.56 16.39
N PHE A 132 8.35 -3.63 15.65
CA PHE A 132 7.16 -2.89 16.01
C PHE A 132 6.14 -3.04 14.90
N GLU A 133 5.35 -4.12 14.97
CA GLU A 133 4.39 -4.45 13.94
C GLU A 133 3.19 -3.49 14.00
N PHE A 134 3.06 -2.65 12.98
CA PHE A 134 1.95 -1.74 12.79
C PHE A 134 1.10 -2.12 11.57
N LEU A 135 1.66 -2.77 10.54
CA LEU A 135 0.91 -3.23 9.37
C LEU A 135 0.28 -4.60 9.60
N GLY A 136 1.02 -5.57 10.12
CA GLY A 136 0.52 -6.94 10.31
C GLY A 136 -0.79 -7.00 11.12
N PRO A 137 -0.83 -6.41 12.32
CA PRO A 137 -2.05 -6.37 13.13
C PRO A 137 -3.20 -5.57 12.50
N ALA A 138 -2.91 -4.47 11.80
CA ALA A 138 -3.93 -3.67 11.12
C ALA A 138 -4.55 -4.46 9.96
N PHE A 139 -3.72 -5.19 9.21
CA PHE A 139 -4.17 -6.07 8.15
C PHE A 139 -5.06 -7.19 8.71
N ALA A 140 -4.61 -7.92 9.72
CA ALA A 140 -5.38 -9.00 10.34
C ALA A 140 -6.74 -8.54 10.88
N MET A 141 -6.83 -7.31 11.39
CA MET A 141 -8.07 -6.75 11.94
C MET A 141 -9.08 -6.33 10.87
N HIS A 142 -8.62 -5.94 9.68
CA HIS A 142 -9.48 -5.29 8.69
C HIS A 142 -9.54 -6.01 7.33
N SER A 143 -8.72 -7.04 7.09
CA SER A 143 -8.61 -7.71 5.79
C SER A 143 -9.94 -8.23 5.25
N GLU A 144 -10.74 -8.89 6.09
CA GLU A 144 -12.04 -9.45 5.67
C GLU A 144 -13.03 -8.34 5.31
N ARG A 145 -13.14 -7.32 6.16
CA ARG A 145 -14.04 -6.18 5.92
C ARG A 145 -13.61 -5.38 4.70
N THR A 146 -12.31 -5.18 4.51
CA THR A 146 -11.75 -4.51 3.34
C THR A 146 -12.02 -5.31 2.07
N ALA A 147 -11.88 -6.64 2.09
CA ALA A 147 -12.18 -7.50 0.93
C ALA A 147 -13.64 -7.36 0.47
N VAL A 148 -14.60 -7.33 1.40
CA VAL A 148 -16.01 -7.12 1.08
C VAL A 148 -16.26 -5.70 0.56
N ALA A 149 -15.69 -4.68 1.21
CA ALA A 149 -15.90 -3.28 0.86
C ALA A 149 -15.31 -2.89 -0.51
N ILE A 150 -14.29 -3.61 -1.00
CA ILE A 150 -13.68 -3.34 -2.31
C ILE A 150 -14.71 -3.48 -3.44
N GLY A 151 -15.53 -4.53 -3.42
CA GLY A 151 -16.52 -4.77 -4.47
C GLY A 151 -17.57 -3.65 -4.55
N GLU A 152 -18.09 -3.24 -3.39
CA GLU A 152 -19.06 -2.14 -3.30
C GLU A 152 -18.47 -0.80 -3.75
N GLU A 153 -17.25 -0.48 -3.31
CA GLU A 153 -16.58 0.77 -3.68
C GLU A 153 -16.22 0.81 -5.17
N LEU A 154 -15.88 -0.34 -5.76
CA LEU A 154 -15.63 -0.45 -7.20
C LEU A 154 -16.90 -0.19 -8.02
N TRP A 155 -18.02 -0.81 -7.68
CA TRP A 155 -19.30 -0.55 -8.34
C TRP A 155 -19.73 0.92 -8.22
N ARG A 156 -19.59 1.52 -7.03
CA ARG A 156 -19.84 2.95 -6.83
C ARG A 156 -18.94 3.83 -7.68
N ALA A 157 -17.66 3.49 -7.80
CA ALA A 157 -16.70 4.25 -8.60
C ALA A 157 -17.02 4.16 -10.10
N LEU A 158 -17.41 2.97 -10.58
CA LEU A 158 -17.87 2.74 -11.95
C LEU A 158 -19.11 3.56 -12.27
N ALA A 159 -20.17 3.45 -11.45
CA ALA A 159 -21.42 4.17 -11.65
C ALA A 159 -21.20 5.68 -11.70
N LYS A 160 -20.44 6.22 -10.74
CA LYS A 160 -20.11 7.66 -10.70
C LYS A 160 -19.35 8.12 -11.95
N LYS A 161 -18.40 7.33 -12.43
CA LYS A 161 -17.62 7.69 -13.62
C LYS A 161 -18.42 7.57 -14.90
N ALA A 162 -19.34 6.61 -15.00
CA ALA A 162 -20.31 6.55 -16.08
C ALA A 162 -21.22 7.79 -16.10
N GLU A 163 -21.74 8.21 -14.95
CA GLU A 163 -22.52 9.45 -14.83
C GLU A 163 -21.73 10.69 -15.23
N ASP A 164 -20.47 10.81 -14.75
CA ASP A 164 -19.61 11.95 -15.08
C ASP A 164 -19.31 12.01 -16.59
N LEU A 165 -19.10 10.86 -17.23
CA LEU A 165 -18.90 10.77 -18.68
C LEU A 165 -20.19 11.13 -19.44
N ALA A 166 -21.34 10.59 -19.03
CA ALA A 166 -22.64 10.92 -19.63
C ALA A 166 -22.94 12.43 -19.52
N ARG A 167 -22.69 13.05 -18.36
CA ARG A 167 -22.83 14.50 -18.15
C ARG A 167 -21.91 15.30 -19.06
N LYS A 168 -20.65 14.88 -19.22
CA LYS A 168 -19.69 15.56 -20.12
C LYS A 168 -20.07 15.40 -21.59
N ALA A 169 -20.62 14.24 -21.96
CA ALA A 169 -21.09 13.97 -23.31
C ALA A 169 -22.27 14.87 -23.65
N ASN A 170 -23.27 14.93 -22.76
CA ASN A 170 -24.45 15.79 -22.92
C ASN A 170 -24.10 17.28 -22.94
N LYS A 171 -23.05 17.70 -22.23
CA LYS A 171 -22.54 19.08 -22.24
C LYS A 171 -21.62 19.39 -23.43
N GLY A 172 -21.26 18.41 -24.26
CA GLY A 172 -20.32 18.57 -25.37
C GLY A 172 -18.86 18.84 -24.95
N THR A 173 -18.56 18.81 -23.65
CA THR A 173 -17.23 19.15 -23.08
C THR A 173 -16.34 17.92 -22.88
N LEU A 174 -16.64 16.82 -23.58
CA LEU A 174 -15.82 15.61 -23.50
C LEU A 174 -14.42 15.92 -24.03
N SER A 175 -13.40 15.71 -23.19
CA SER A 175 -12.02 16.01 -23.56
C SER A 175 -11.56 15.11 -24.72
N LYS A 176 -10.65 15.61 -25.56
CA LYS A 176 -10.12 14.87 -26.71
C LYS A 176 -9.53 13.51 -26.30
N LYS A 177 -8.78 13.49 -25.19
CA LYS A 177 -8.27 12.25 -24.57
C LYS A 177 -9.36 11.26 -24.13
N ALA A 178 -10.49 11.76 -23.61
CA ALA A 178 -11.59 10.89 -23.19
C ALA A 178 -12.31 10.28 -24.41
N LYS A 179 -12.40 11.02 -25.52
CA LYS A 179 -12.93 10.51 -26.80
C LYS A 179 -12.00 9.44 -27.38
N GLU A 180 -10.70 9.69 -27.40
CA GLU A 180 -9.68 8.74 -27.88
C GLU A 180 -9.68 7.46 -27.02
N SER A 181 -9.74 7.58 -25.69
CA SER A 181 -9.77 6.40 -24.81
C SER A 181 -11.06 5.58 -24.85
N LEU A 182 -12.14 6.08 -25.47
CA LEU A 182 -13.39 5.33 -25.64
C LEU A 182 -13.46 4.60 -27.00
N LEU A 183 -12.50 4.86 -27.89
CA LEU A 183 -12.43 4.33 -29.25
C LEU A 183 -11.30 3.29 -29.43
N ASP A 184 -10.43 3.13 -28.43
CA ASP A 184 -9.41 2.07 -28.30
C ASP A 184 -9.96 0.89 -27.47
#